data_AF-A0A2S2Q922-F1
#
_entry.id   AF-A0A2S2Q922-F1
#
_cell.length_a   1.000
_cell.length_b   1.000
_cell.length_c   1.000
_cell.angle_alpha   90.00
_cell.angle_beta   90.00
_cell.angle_gamma   90.00
#
_symmetry.space_group_name_H-M   'P 1'
#
loop_
_entity.id
_entity.type
_entity.pdbx_description
1 polymer ?
#
loop_
_entity_poly.entity_id
_entity_poly.type
_entity_poly.pdbx_seq_one_letter_code
_entity_poly.pdbx_strand_id
1 'polypeptide(L)'
;MEFQFDLSQIAQQQIVKIDNTLLPVGYQKDDPELQMIISNILDKMGEASGIAQELKSPITSAEKLRRSDHTLYLMTEHTPQGHVVVVGLLKMGWKKLYLFNKKGSRTEAMVYCLLDFYIHETRQRHGYGIKLMEYMLKDNQIQARQLAVDQPTNKLLQFLWKYFNLSKLVNQGNNFVIFEEFFESDGYLEKESGHDRS
;
A
#
# COMPACT_ATOMS: atom_id res chain seq x y z
N MET A 1 -17.52 2.30 -11.08
CA MET A 1 -17.14 2.81 -12.41
C MET A 1 -16.45 1.69 -13.17
N GLU A 2 -16.84 1.43 -14.41
CA GLU A 2 -16.22 0.40 -15.26
C GLU A 2 -15.33 1.10 -16.29
N PHE A 3 -14.02 0.92 -16.19
CA PHE A 3 -13.09 1.42 -17.19
C PHE A 3 -12.72 0.29 -18.15
N GLN A 4 -12.82 0.54 -19.44
CA GLN A 4 -12.58 -0.42 -20.51
C GLN A 4 -11.19 -0.18 -21.06
N PHE A 5 -10.19 -0.94 -20.61
CA PHE A 5 -8.84 -0.86 -21.17
C PHE A 5 -8.39 -2.24 -21.64
N ASP A 6 -7.77 -2.28 -22.81
CA ASP A 6 -7.08 -3.47 -23.32
C ASP A 6 -5.74 -3.62 -22.58
N LEU A 7 -5.81 -4.15 -21.36
CA LEU A 7 -4.65 -4.50 -20.56
C LEU A 7 -4.15 -5.92 -20.90
N SER A 8 -4.51 -6.51 -22.03
CA SER A 8 -4.21 -7.93 -22.33
C SER A 8 -2.73 -8.32 -22.20
N GLN A 9 -1.81 -7.37 -22.42
CA GLN A 9 -0.35 -7.59 -22.23
C GLN A 9 0.12 -7.52 -20.76
N ILE A 10 -0.68 -6.93 -19.86
CA ILE A 10 -0.34 -6.65 -18.47
C ILE A 10 -1.21 -7.47 -17.50
N ALA A 11 -2.43 -7.79 -17.91
CA ALA A 11 -3.49 -8.43 -17.13
C ALA A 11 -3.53 -9.96 -17.24
N GLN A 12 -2.50 -10.62 -17.79
CA GLN A 12 -2.32 -12.06 -17.54
C GLN A 12 -2.20 -12.34 -16.03
N GLN A 13 -1.75 -11.35 -15.28
CA GLN A 13 -1.70 -11.38 -13.82
C GLN A 13 -2.82 -10.51 -13.25
N GLN A 14 -3.51 -11.04 -12.23
CA GLN A 14 -4.59 -10.34 -11.55
C GLN A 14 -4.12 -9.10 -10.75
N ILE A 15 -2.82 -8.94 -10.57
CA ILE A 15 -2.22 -7.83 -9.82
C ILE A 15 -1.12 -7.23 -10.68
N VAL A 16 -1.16 -5.91 -10.84
CA VAL A 16 -0.21 -5.14 -11.62
C VAL A 16 0.53 -4.18 -10.69
N LYS A 17 1.86 -4.23 -10.70
CA LYS A 17 2.72 -3.32 -9.93
C LYS A 17 3.09 -2.12 -10.78
N ILE A 18 2.85 -0.90 -10.27
CA ILE A 18 3.12 0.39 -10.92
C ILE A 18 4.07 1.20 -10.05
N ASP A 19 5.06 1.86 -10.66
CA ASP A 19 5.97 2.79 -9.98
C ASP A 19 5.80 4.23 -10.49
N ASN A 20 6.78 5.09 -10.20
CA ASN A 20 6.76 6.50 -10.57
C ASN A 20 6.83 6.77 -12.09
N THR A 21 7.14 5.77 -12.91
CA THR A 21 7.08 5.87 -14.38
C THR A 21 5.65 5.86 -14.90
N LEU A 22 4.66 5.52 -14.06
CA LEU A 22 3.28 5.24 -14.44
C LEU A 22 3.15 4.15 -15.50
N LEU A 23 4.10 3.21 -15.50
CA LEU A 23 4.08 2.01 -16.30
C LEU A 23 4.16 0.78 -15.37
N PRO A 24 3.76 -0.40 -15.84
CA PRO A 24 3.99 -1.63 -15.11
C PRO A 24 5.48 -1.85 -14.87
N VAL A 25 5.84 -2.27 -13.65
CA VAL A 25 7.23 -2.60 -13.31
C VAL A 25 7.72 -3.71 -14.25
N GLY A 26 8.85 -3.47 -14.90
CA GLY A 26 9.43 -4.38 -15.90
C GLY A 26 8.97 -4.11 -17.34
N TYR A 27 8.05 -3.17 -17.57
CA TYR A 27 7.71 -2.72 -18.91
C TYR A 27 8.83 -1.85 -19.48
N GLN A 28 9.44 -2.31 -20.58
CA GLN A 28 10.69 -1.72 -21.11
C GLN A 28 10.48 -0.59 -22.12
N LYS A 29 9.27 -0.43 -22.64
CA LYS A 29 8.97 0.56 -23.68
C LYS A 29 8.47 1.84 -23.03
N ASP A 30 8.94 2.98 -23.52
CA ASP A 30 8.23 4.23 -23.25
C ASP A 30 6.92 4.23 -24.04
N ASP A 31 5.82 4.45 -23.33
CA ASP A 31 4.46 4.29 -23.86
C ASP A 31 3.56 5.38 -23.25
N PRO A 32 3.56 6.58 -23.89
CA PRO A 32 2.80 7.72 -23.39
C PRO A 32 1.29 7.47 -23.33
N GLU A 33 0.76 6.62 -24.21
CA GLU A 33 -0.66 6.27 -24.22
C GLU A 33 -1.00 5.42 -22.99
N LEU A 34 -0.20 4.39 -22.70
CA LEU A 34 -0.37 3.59 -21.50
C LEU A 34 -0.17 4.40 -20.21
N GLN A 35 0.80 5.31 -20.18
CA GLN A 35 0.97 6.23 -19.05
C GLN A 35 -0.27 7.10 -18.83
N MET A 36 -0.90 7.60 -19.89
CA MET A 36 -2.13 8.39 -19.80
C MET A 36 -3.29 7.53 -19.25
N ILE A 37 -3.42 6.29 -19.73
CA ILE A 37 -4.42 5.32 -19.24
C ILE A 37 -4.22 5.05 -17.74
N ILE A 38 -3.01 4.70 -17.33
CA ILE A 38 -2.68 4.44 -15.93
C ILE A 38 -2.89 5.69 -15.08
N SER A 39 -2.56 6.87 -15.58
CA SER A 39 -2.81 8.13 -14.88
C SER A 39 -4.29 8.28 -14.53
N ASN A 40 -5.17 8.09 -15.53
CA ASN A 40 -6.61 8.19 -15.36
C ASN A 40 -7.16 7.15 -14.36
N ILE A 41 -6.65 5.92 -14.42
CA ILE A 41 -6.99 4.86 -13.46
C ILE A 41 -6.61 5.28 -12.05
N LEU A 42 -5.39 5.74 -11.84
CA LEU A 42 -4.88 6.10 -10.51
C LEU A 42 -5.62 7.29 -9.92
N ASP A 43 -5.93 8.30 -10.73
CA ASP A 43 -6.67 9.46 -10.26
C ASP A 43 -8.09 9.06 -9.83
N LYS A 44 -8.75 8.18 -10.58
CA LYS A 44 -10.09 7.69 -10.24
C LYS A 44 -10.12 6.74 -9.05
N MET A 45 -9.16 5.83 -8.96
CA MET A 45 -9.03 4.93 -7.81
C MET A 45 -8.63 5.69 -6.54
N GLY A 46 -7.76 6.69 -6.67
CA GLY A 46 -7.38 7.58 -5.59
C GLY A 46 -8.53 8.45 -5.10
N GLU A 47 -9.34 8.98 -6.02
CA GLU A 47 -10.59 9.70 -5.70
C GLU A 47 -11.56 8.80 -4.92
N ALA A 48 -11.83 7.60 -5.43
CA ALA A 48 -12.71 6.63 -4.78
C ALA A 48 -12.19 6.22 -3.38
N SER A 49 -10.88 5.96 -3.25
CA SER A 49 -10.24 5.69 -1.97
C SER A 49 -10.40 6.86 -0.99
N GLY A 50 -10.18 8.09 -1.46
CA GLY A 50 -10.33 9.30 -0.67
C GLY A 50 -11.75 9.47 -0.13
N ILE A 51 -12.76 9.26 -0.97
CA ILE A 51 -14.18 9.32 -0.58
C ILE A 51 -14.50 8.23 0.46
N ALA A 52 -14.07 6.98 0.22
CA ALA A 52 -14.34 5.86 1.12
C ALA A 52 -13.67 6.01 2.51
N GLN A 53 -12.63 6.83 2.60
CA GLN A 53 -11.91 7.18 3.82
C GLN A 53 -12.31 8.55 4.40
N GLU A 54 -13.31 9.22 3.81
CA GLU A 54 -13.81 10.54 4.22
C GLU A 54 -12.71 11.64 4.23
N LEU A 55 -11.75 11.54 3.31
CA LEU A 55 -10.65 12.49 3.19
C LEU A 55 -11.08 13.75 2.43
N LYS A 56 -10.56 14.91 2.83
CA LYS A 56 -10.80 16.20 2.14
C LYS A 56 -10.25 16.23 0.70
N SER A 57 -9.20 15.44 0.43
CA SER A 57 -8.59 15.32 -0.89
C SER A 57 -7.94 13.94 -1.04
N PRO A 58 -7.88 13.38 -2.26
CA PRO A 58 -7.25 12.08 -2.50
C PRO A 58 -5.78 12.07 -2.08
N ILE A 59 -5.32 11.05 -1.36
CA ILE A 59 -3.89 10.89 -1.01
C ILE A 59 -3.09 10.14 -2.07
N THR A 60 -3.77 9.63 -3.10
CA THR A 60 -3.19 8.91 -4.23
C THR A 60 -3.67 9.55 -5.52
N SER A 61 -2.73 9.80 -6.43
CA SER A 61 -2.99 10.31 -7.79
C SER A 61 -1.77 10.00 -8.65
N ALA A 62 -1.92 10.08 -9.96
CA ALA A 62 -0.84 9.92 -10.93
C ALA A 62 0.29 10.94 -10.68
N GLU A 63 -0.09 12.19 -10.44
CA GLU A 63 0.86 13.27 -10.14
C GLU A 63 1.66 12.99 -8.85
N LYS A 64 0.98 12.55 -7.78
CA LYS A 64 1.63 12.21 -6.51
C LYS A 64 2.57 11.03 -6.66
N LEU A 65 2.20 10.03 -7.44
CA LEU A 65 3.05 8.87 -7.70
C LEU A 65 4.32 9.25 -8.45
N ARG A 66 4.22 10.00 -9.55
CA ARG A 66 5.37 10.48 -10.35
C ARG A 66 6.42 11.22 -9.51
N ARG A 67 5.98 11.93 -8.47
CA ARG A 67 6.84 12.74 -7.59
C ARG A 67 7.33 11.99 -6.35
N SER A 68 7.16 10.67 -6.30
CA SER A 68 7.53 9.84 -5.15
C SER A 68 8.30 8.60 -5.58
N ASP A 69 8.87 7.90 -4.61
CA ASP A 69 9.41 6.55 -4.73
C ASP A 69 8.39 5.48 -4.32
N HIS A 70 7.10 5.85 -4.25
CA HIS A 70 6.04 4.93 -3.86
C HIS A 70 5.80 3.87 -4.93
N THR A 71 5.24 2.75 -4.50
CA THR A 71 4.82 1.66 -5.36
C THR A 71 3.34 1.41 -5.18
N LEU A 72 2.63 1.15 -6.27
CA LEU A 72 1.21 0.82 -6.29
C LEU A 72 1.01 -0.61 -6.80
N TYR A 73 0.10 -1.33 -6.16
CA TYR A 73 -0.41 -2.62 -6.63
C TYR A 73 -1.88 -2.43 -6.99
N LEU A 74 -2.21 -2.66 -8.25
CA LEU A 74 -3.57 -2.58 -8.78
C LEU A 74 -4.14 -3.99 -8.94
N MET A 75 -5.29 -4.25 -8.32
CA MET A 75 -6.04 -5.49 -8.49
C MET A 75 -6.96 -5.36 -9.70
N THR A 76 -6.88 -6.31 -10.63
CA THR A 76 -7.68 -6.36 -11.85
C THR A 76 -8.69 -7.52 -11.83
N GLU A 77 -9.75 -7.40 -12.61
CA GLU A 77 -10.76 -8.44 -12.83
C GLU A 77 -11.18 -8.42 -14.29
N HIS A 78 -11.40 -9.61 -14.87
CA HIS A 78 -12.01 -9.74 -16.19
C HIS A 78 -13.53 -9.69 -16.08
N THR A 79 -14.16 -8.83 -16.85
CA THR A 79 -15.62 -8.76 -16.95
C THR A 79 -16.15 -9.87 -17.87
N PRO A 80 -17.44 -10.25 -17.76
CA PRO A 80 -18.06 -11.21 -18.68
C PRO A 80 -17.99 -10.80 -20.15
N GLN A 81 -17.84 -9.50 -20.43
CA GLN A 81 -17.69 -8.93 -21.77
C GLN A 81 -16.25 -8.99 -22.30
N GLY A 82 -15.31 -9.54 -21.52
CA GLY A 82 -13.90 -9.67 -21.89
C GLY A 82 -13.03 -8.44 -21.58
N HIS A 83 -13.58 -7.43 -20.89
CA HIS A 83 -12.82 -6.23 -20.53
C HIS A 83 -12.05 -6.45 -19.22
N VAL A 84 -10.98 -5.69 -19.01
CA VAL A 84 -10.26 -5.67 -17.73
C VAL A 84 -10.62 -4.41 -16.96
N VAL A 85 -11.09 -4.59 -15.72
CA VAL A 85 -11.40 -3.49 -14.79
C VAL A 85 -10.46 -3.51 -13.60
N VAL A 86 -10.15 -2.35 -13.05
CA VAL A 86 -9.39 -2.21 -11.80
C VAL A 86 -10.37 -2.14 -10.64
N VAL A 87 -10.21 -3.04 -9.67
CA VAL A 87 -11.12 -3.22 -8.54
C VAL A 87 -10.47 -2.96 -7.18
N GLY A 88 -9.16 -2.72 -7.15
CA GLY A 88 -8.43 -2.47 -5.92
C GLY A 88 -7.11 -1.76 -6.14
N LEU A 89 -6.64 -1.10 -5.09
CA LEU A 89 -5.42 -0.31 -5.03
C LEU A 89 -4.77 -0.51 -3.67
N LEU A 90 -3.46 -0.75 -3.66
CA LEU A 90 -2.64 -0.78 -2.45
C LEU A 90 -1.35 0.00 -2.72
N LYS A 91 -1.09 1.05 -1.93
CA LYS A 91 0.07 1.93 -2.05
C LYS A 91 1.05 1.70 -0.91
N MET A 92 2.31 1.49 -1.26
CA MET A 92 3.42 1.37 -0.33
C MET A 92 4.46 2.45 -0.57
N GLY A 93 5.25 2.78 0.45
CA GLY A 93 6.38 3.69 0.30
C GLY A 93 7.25 3.79 1.53
N TRP A 94 8.53 4.10 1.34
CA TRP A 94 9.46 4.29 2.43
C TRP A 94 9.22 5.63 3.13
N LYS A 95 9.22 5.61 4.46
CA LYS A 95 9.11 6.81 5.30
C LYS A 95 10.16 6.77 6.40
N LYS A 96 10.79 7.93 6.62
CA LYS A 96 11.62 8.16 7.79
C LYS A 96 10.71 8.48 8.96
N LEU A 97 10.60 7.58 9.92
CA LEU A 97 9.71 7.71 11.07
C LEU A 97 10.50 7.70 12.37
N TYR A 98 9.97 8.39 13.37
CA TYR A 98 10.38 8.20 14.75
C TYR A 98 9.42 7.22 15.39
N LEU A 99 9.96 6.08 15.83
CA LEU A 99 9.19 4.99 16.38
C LEU A 99 9.41 4.85 17.87
N PHE A 100 8.33 4.65 18.61
CA PHE A 100 8.33 4.35 20.03
C PHE A 100 8.12 2.86 20.24
N ASN A 101 9.06 2.23 20.95
CA ASN A 101 8.91 0.84 21.39
C ASN A 101 8.07 0.76 22.68
N LYS A 102 7.78 -0.47 23.14
CA LYS A 102 6.98 -0.71 24.37
C LYS A 102 7.61 -0.11 25.64
N LYS A 103 8.93 0.16 25.64
CA LYS A 103 9.66 0.78 26.75
C LYS A 103 9.66 2.32 26.67
N GLY A 104 9.02 2.90 25.66
CA GLY A 104 9.00 4.34 25.40
C GLY A 104 10.28 4.89 24.76
N SER A 105 11.23 4.02 24.38
CA SER A 105 12.43 4.45 23.68
C SER A 105 12.09 4.86 22.24
N ARG A 106 12.62 6.01 21.83
CA ARG A 106 12.41 6.60 20.51
C ARG A 106 13.60 6.30 19.60
N THR A 107 13.33 5.66 18.47
CA THR A 107 14.34 5.37 17.43
C THR A 107 13.92 5.97 16.11
N GLU A 108 14.85 6.57 15.38
CA GLU A 108 14.61 6.97 14.00
C GLU A 108 14.92 5.80 13.05
N ALA A 109 13.98 5.46 12.17
CA ALA A 109 14.12 4.35 11.24
C ALA A 109 13.47 4.65 9.89
N MET A 110 14.03 4.07 8.83
CA MET A 110 13.35 3.96 7.53
C MET A 110 12.42 2.76 7.59
N VAL A 111 11.12 2.99 7.36
CA VAL A 111 10.09 1.94 7.41
C VAL A 111 9.33 1.91 6.10
N TYR A 112 9.03 0.71 5.61
CA TYR A 112 8.17 0.54 4.45
C TYR A 112 6.71 0.53 4.88
N CYS A 113 5.99 1.59 4.52
CA CYS A 113 4.68 1.88 5.07
C CYS A 113 3.56 1.55 4.09
N LEU A 114 2.44 1.07 4.62
CA LEU A 114 1.16 1.03 3.93
C LEU A 114 0.53 2.43 3.97
N LEU A 115 0.42 3.06 2.80
CA LEU A 115 0.06 4.47 2.66
C LEU A 115 -1.34 4.70 2.09
N ASP A 116 -1.92 3.70 1.42
CA ASP A 116 -3.30 3.73 0.93
C ASP A 116 -3.73 2.29 0.64
N PHE A 117 -4.97 1.93 0.95
CA PHE A 117 -5.50 0.60 0.64
C PHE A 117 -7.00 0.64 0.47
N TYR A 118 -7.44 0.27 -0.73
CA TYR A 118 -8.82 0.39 -1.14
C TYR A 118 -9.23 -0.75 -2.07
N ILE A 119 -10.41 -1.29 -1.83
CA ILE A 119 -11.10 -2.22 -2.73
C ILE A 119 -12.45 -1.57 -3.03
N HIS A 120 -12.83 -1.53 -4.31
CA HIS A 120 -14.11 -0.96 -4.75
C HIS A 120 -15.28 -1.60 -3.99
N GLU A 121 -16.28 -0.81 -3.60
CA GLU A 121 -17.31 -1.20 -2.63
C GLU A 121 -18.05 -2.47 -3.06
N THR A 122 -18.36 -2.58 -4.36
CA THR A 122 -19.04 -3.75 -4.95
C THR A 122 -18.20 -5.03 -4.99
N ARG A 123 -16.91 -4.95 -4.62
CA ARG A 123 -15.94 -6.06 -4.58
C ARG A 123 -15.37 -6.30 -3.19
N GLN A 124 -15.74 -5.49 -2.20
CA GLN A 124 -15.35 -5.73 -0.81
C GLN A 124 -15.92 -7.05 -0.30
N ARG A 125 -15.21 -7.71 0.63
CA ARG A 125 -15.58 -9.01 1.23
C ARG A 125 -15.60 -10.23 0.28
N HIS A 126 -15.02 -10.11 -0.93
CA HIS A 126 -14.87 -11.21 -1.89
C HIS A 126 -13.43 -11.79 -1.94
N GLY A 127 -12.58 -11.48 -0.95
CA GLY A 127 -11.20 -11.98 -0.88
C GLY A 127 -10.15 -11.15 -1.64
N TYR A 128 -10.55 -10.14 -2.44
CA TYR A 128 -9.60 -9.28 -3.16
C TYR A 128 -8.59 -8.58 -2.25
N GLY A 129 -9.04 -8.09 -1.09
CA GLY A 129 -8.15 -7.39 -0.15
C GLY A 129 -7.02 -8.27 0.39
N ILE A 130 -7.33 -9.51 0.79
CA ILE A 130 -6.30 -10.45 1.29
C ILE A 130 -5.35 -10.83 0.17
N LYS A 131 -5.87 -11.14 -1.02
CA LYS A 131 -5.02 -11.48 -2.18
C LYS A 131 -4.05 -10.35 -2.55
N LEU A 132 -4.51 -9.11 -2.52
CA LEU A 132 -3.67 -7.94 -2.82
C LEU A 132 -2.59 -7.73 -1.75
N MET A 133 -2.95 -7.86 -0.47
CA MET A 133 -2.03 -7.73 0.66
C MET A 133 -0.96 -8.84 0.64
N GLU A 134 -1.36 -10.11 0.46
CA GLU A 134 -0.43 -11.25 0.41
C GLU A 134 0.56 -11.14 -0.75
N TYR A 135 0.09 -10.72 -1.92
CA TYR A 135 0.98 -10.47 -3.06
C TYR A 135 2.02 -9.39 -2.73
N MET A 136 1.58 -8.26 -2.18
CA MET A 136 2.49 -7.17 -1.80
C MET A 136 3.51 -7.63 -0.74
N LEU A 137 3.08 -8.35 0.30
CA LEU A 137 3.97 -8.87 1.34
C LEU A 137 5.03 -9.80 0.75
N LYS A 138 4.62 -10.71 -0.15
CA LYS A 138 5.53 -11.65 -0.83
C LYS A 138 6.52 -10.93 -1.75
N ASP A 139 6.03 -9.97 -2.54
CA ASP A 139 6.85 -9.19 -3.47
C ASP A 139 7.94 -8.39 -2.75
N ASN A 140 7.62 -7.84 -1.57
CA ASN A 140 8.57 -7.07 -0.75
C ASN A 140 9.34 -7.91 0.27
N GLN A 141 9.10 -9.23 0.34
CA GLN A 141 9.73 -10.14 1.30
C GLN A 141 9.58 -9.68 2.77
N ILE A 142 8.40 -9.15 3.13
CA ILE A 142 8.08 -8.69 4.47
C ILE A 142 6.89 -9.44 5.06
N GLN A 143 6.78 -9.47 6.38
CA GLN A 143 5.63 -9.98 7.11
C GLN A 143 4.69 -8.85 7.50
N ALA A 144 3.39 -9.13 7.62
CA ALA A 144 2.38 -8.13 7.99
C ALA A 144 2.69 -7.41 9.32
N ARG A 145 3.31 -8.12 10.29
CA ARG A 145 3.75 -7.54 11.57
C ARG A 145 4.79 -6.42 11.42
N GLN A 146 5.51 -6.38 10.30
CA GLN A 146 6.55 -5.38 10.02
C GLN A 146 5.98 -4.12 9.33
N LEU A 147 4.66 -4.03 9.14
CA LEU A 147 4.03 -2.88 8.50
C LEU A 147 3.87 -1.73 9.50
N ALA A 148 4.25 -0.53 9.06
CA ALA A 148 3.69 0.71 9.59
C ALA A 148 2.56 1.18 8.68
N VAL A 149 1.42 1.54 9.27
CA VAL A 149 0.22 1.93 8.53
C VAL A 149 -0.07 3.41 8.79
N ASP A 150 -0.18 4.21 7.73
CA ASP A 150 -0.56 5.62 7.83
C ASP A 150 -2.09 5.72 8.00
N GLN A 151 -2.54 6.30 9.12
CA GLN A 151 -3.94 6.60 9.43
C GLN A 151 -4.91 5.44 9.11
N PRO A 152 -4.74 4.25 9.72
CA PRO A 152 -5.58 3.11 9.41
C PRO A 152 -7.05 3.37 9.73
N THR A 153 -7.93 3.07 8.78
CA THR A 153 -9.37 3.04 9.05
C THR A 153 -9.74 1.87 9.95
N ASN A 154 -10.88 1.96 10.65
CA ASN A 154 -11.41 0.83 11.44
C ASN A 154 -11.61 -0.43 10.60
N LYS A 155 -12.01 -0.29 9.32
CA LYS A 155 -12.13 -1.41 8.38
C LYS A 155 -10.77 -2.09 8.13
N LEU A 156 -9.71 -1.30 7.98
CA LEU A 156 -8.35 -1.80 7.81
C LEU A 156 -7.83 -2.50 9.06
N LEU A 157 -8.05 -1.92 10.25
CA LEU A 157 -7.67 -2.55 11.51
C LEU A 157 -8.37 -3.91 11.70
N GLN A 158 -9.67 -3.99 11.43
CA GLN A 158 -10.41 -5.26 11.48
C GLN A 158 -9.90 -6.27 10.45
N PHE A 159 -9.53 -5.82 9.25
CA PHE A 159 -8.92 -6.66 8.22
C PHE A 159 -7.57 -7.23 8.69
N LEU A 160 -6.70 -6.39 9.24
CA LEU A 160 -5.37 -6.80 9.74
C LEU A 160 -5.48 -7.77 10.91
N TRP A 161 -6.42 -7.52 11.83
CA TRP A 161 -6.71 -8.45 12.92
C TRP A 161 -7.20 -9.80 12.40
N LYS A 162 -8.20 -9.81 11.52
CA LYS A 162 -8.83 -11.04 11.02
C LYS A 162 -7.86 -11.94 10.26
N TYR A 163 -7.03 -11.37 9.40
CA TYR A 163 -6.22 -12.14 8.45
C TYR A 163 -4.75 -12.30 8.86
N PHE A 164 -4.24 -11.42 9.73
CA PHE A 164 -2.84 -11.43 10.14
C PHE A 164 -2.65 -11.48 11.66
N ASN A 165 -3.73 -11.60 12.44
CA ASN A 165 -3.73 -11.63 13.91
C ASN A 165 -3.08 -10.40 14.57
N LEU A 166 -3.04 -9.28 13.85
CA LEU A 166 -2.46 -8.03 14.33
C LEU A 166 -3.48 -7.25 15.16
N SER A 167 -3.34 -7.27 16.49
CA SER A 167 -4.34 -6.71 17.42
C SER A 167 -3.82 -5.60 18.33
N LYS A 168 -2.57 -5.70 18.76
CA LYS A 168 -2.01 -4.79 19.77
C LYS A 168 -1.30 -3.63 19.08
N LEU A 169 -1.97 -2.49 19.02
CA LEU A 169 -1.45 -1.27 18.40
C LEU A 169 -0.50 -0.56 19.37
N VAL A 170 0.60 -0.02 18.84
CA VAL A 170 1.46 0.91 19.56
C VAL A 170 1.28 2.29 18.94
N ASN A 171 0.62 3.19 19.67
CA ASN A 171 0.46 4.57 19.24
C ASN A 171 1.82 5.26 19.18
N GLN A 172 2.19 5.79 18.02
CA GLN A 172 3.48 6.42 17.77
C GLN A 172 3.50 7.92 18.10
N GLY A 173 2.39 8.50 18.58
CA GLY A 173 2.26 9.94 18.78
C GLY A 173 2.29 10.74 17.47
N ASN A 174 2.17 10.04 16.34
CA ASN A 174 2.04 10.58 14.98
C ASN A 174 0.89 9.86 14.28
N ASN A 175 0.73 10.10 12.99
CA ASN A 175 -0.36 9.54 12.18
C ASN A 175 -0.19 8.06 11.82
N PHE A 176 0.95 7.44 12.15
CA PHE A 176 1.23 6.04 11.89
C PHE A 176 0.90 5.15 13.07
N VAL A 177 0.49 3.93 12.74
CA VAL A 177 0.28 2.85 13.68
C VAL A 177 1.18 1.68 13.31
N ILE A 178 1.84 1.12 14.30
CA ILE A 178 2.55 -0.16 14.22
C ILE A 178 1.92 -1.15 15.21
N PHE A 179 2.27 -2.42 15.06
CA PHE A 179 1.84 -3.47 15.98
C PHE A 179 2.95 -3.84 16.95
N GLU A 180 2.60 -4.42 18.09
CA GLU A 180 3.56 -4.81 19.11
C GLU A 180 4.68 -5.72 18.58
N GLU A 181 4.34 -6.61 17.64
CA GLU A 181 5.22 -7.60 17.02
C GLU A 181 6.19 -6.99 16.01
N PHE A 182 6.08 -5.69 15.73
CA PHE A 182 6.91 -4.97 14.77
C PHE A 182 8.40 -5.03 15.13
N PHE A 183 8.72 -4.86 16.42
CA PHE A 183 10.09 -4.91 16.95
C PHE A 183 10.61 -6.34 17.19
N GLU A 184 9.78 -7.36 17.02
CA GLU A 184 10.15 -8.78 17.23
C GLU A 184 10.72 -9.40 15.93
N SER A 185 11.09 -8.59 14.96
CA SER A 185 11.65 -9.03 13.68
C SER A 185 13.17 -8.85 13.65
N ASP A 186 13.86 -9.86 13.11
CA ASP A 186 15.34 -9.97 13.05
C ASP A 186 16.04 -8.83 12.27
N GLY A 187 15.28 -7.88 11.72
CA GLY A 187 15.78 -6.71 10.98
C GLY A 187 15.83 -5.41 11.77
N TYR A 188 15.25 -5.34 12.99
CA TYR A 188 15.46 -4.21 13.89
C TYR A 188 16.81 -4.36 14.57
N LEU A 189 17.88 -3.98 13.85
CA LEU A 189 19.12 -3.62 14.50
C LEU A 189 18.83 -2.35 15.32
N GLU A 190 18.53 -2.52 16.60
CA GLU A 190 18.75 -1.46 17.58
C GLU A 190 20.21 -1.04 17.41
N LYS A 191 20.46 0.07 16.70
CA LYS A 191 21.71 0.78 16.86
C LYS A 191 21.68 1.28 18.29
N GLU A 192 22.23 0.49 19.20
CA GLU A 192 22.53 0.95 20.54
C GLU A 192 23.27 2.28 20.39
N SER A 193 22.64 3.36 20.82
CA SER A 193 23.30 4.63 20.99
C SER A 193 24.38 4.41 22.04
N GLY A 194 25.61 4.22 21.55
CA GLY A 194 26.82 4.13 22.36
C GLY A 194 26.79 5.20 23.43
N HIS A 195 26.73 4.73 24.67
CA HIS A 195 26.79 5.54 25.86
C HIS A 195 28.23 6.03 25.98
N ASP A 196 28.52 7.20 25.40
CA ASP A 196 29.83 7.85 25.54
C ASP A 196 29.91 8.41 26.95
N ARG A 197 30.44 7.60 27.87
CA ARG A 197 30.88 8.04 29.20
C ARG A 197 32.25 8.69 29.01
N SER A 198 32.25 10.02 28.97
CA SER A 198 33.41 10.82 29.38
C SER A 198 33.29 11.20 30.85
#